data_AF-A0A2K9F2E2-F1
#
_entry.id   AF-A0A2K9F2E2-F1
#
_cell.length_a   1.000
_cell.length_b   1.000
_cell.length_c   1.000
_cell.angle_alpha   90.00
_cell.angle_beta   90.00
_cell.angle_gamma   90.00
#
_symmetry.space_group_name_H-M   'P 1'
#
loop_
_entity.id
_entity.type
_entity.pdbx_description
1 polymer ?
#
loop_
_entity_poly.entity_id
_entity_poly.type
_entity_poly.pdbx_seq_one_letter_code
_entity_poly.pdbx_strand_id
1 'polypeptide(L)' 'MGQPPRVTTYPARGAPRPRVRVDGTWRDCSVMARHDWPSGMIAVQTTIRLPVADLDGQLGAHCRTYLWDSAAMRVSD' A
#
# COMPACT_ATOMS: atom_id res chain seq x y z
N MET A 1 1.41 26.11 -3.87
CA MET A 1 1.58 24.70 -4.25
C MET A 1 2.80 24.17 -3.50
N GLY A 2 2.66 23.10 -2.72
CA GLY A 2 3.75 22.57 -1.89
C GLY A 2 4.81 21.84 -2.73
N GLN A 3 6.03 21.72 -2.19
CA GLN A 3 7.10 20.96 -2.81
C GLN A 3 6.71 19.48 -2.97
N PRO A 4 7.00 18.84 -4.13
CA PRO A 4 6.64 17.44 -4.38
C PRO A 4 7.36 16.49 -3.41
N PRO A 5 6.79 15.29 -3.16
CA PRO A 5 7.43 14.30 -2.31
C PRO A 5 8.68 13.72 -2.98
N ARG A 6 9.63 13.25 -2.16
CA ARG A 6 10.67 12.34 -2.61
C ARG A 6 10.06 10.96 -2.80
N VAL A 7 10.26 10.36 -3.97
CA VAL A 7 9.69 9.05 -4.30
C VAL A 7 10.78 7.99 -4.36
N THR A 8 10.57 6.88 -3.64
CA THR A 8 11.41 5.67 -3.69
C THR A 8 10.57 4.53 -4.24
N THR A 9 10.97 3.92 -5.35
CA THR A 9 10.27 2.76 -5.94
C THR A 9 10.94 1.45 -5.52
N TYR A 10 10.14 0.40 -5.37
CA TYR A 10 10.62 -0.93 -5.02
C TYR A 10 10.42 -1.92 -6.17
N PRO A 11 11.37 -2.85 -6.39
CA PRO A 11 11.21 -3.92 -7.35
C PRO A 11 10.10 -4.89 -6.92
N ALA A 12 9.46 -5.57 -7.87
CA ALA A 12 8.38 -6.52 -7.58
C ALA A 12 8.80 -7.69 -6.67
N ARG A 13 10.09 -8.08 -6.68
CA ARG A 13 10.67 -9.06 -5.76
C ARG A 13 11.52 -8.35 -4.72
N GLY A 14 11.35 -8.71 -3.45
CA GLY A 14 12.10 -8.10 -2.33
C GLY A 14 11.54 -6.77 -1.83
N ALA A 15 10.41 -6.30 -2.37
CA ALA A 15 9.69 -5.16 -1.81
C ALA A 15 9.20 -5.44 -0.39
N PRO A 16 9.13 -4.41 0.48
CA PRO A 16 8.44 -4.50 1.77
C PRO A 16 7.00 -5.00 1.60
N ARG A 17 6.55 -5.84 2.53
CA ARG A 17 5.24 -6.48 2.50
C ARG A 17 4.39 -6.14 3.72
N PRO A 18 3.86 -4.92 3.85
CA PRO A 18 3.00 -4.61 4.98
C PRO A 18 1.66 -5.34 4.87
N ARG A 19 1.02 -5.47 6.03
CA ARG A 19 -0.37 -5.88 6.18
C ARG A 19 -1.23 -4.64 6.33
N VAL A 20 -2.33 -4.61 5.60
CA VAL A 20 -3.34 -3.55 5.69
C VAL A 20 -4.69 -4.16 6.03
N ARG A 21 -5.52 -3.41 6.77
CA ARG A 21 -6.87 -3.86 7.13
C ARG A 21 -7.87 -3.38 6.07
N VAL A 22 -8.53 -4.33 5.41
CA VAL A 22 -9.58 -4.08 4.41
C VAL A 22 -10.82 -4.86 4.84
N ASP A 23 -11.93 -4.16 5.01
CA ASP A 23 -13.22 -4.73 5.45
C ASP A 23 -13.07 -5.63 6.69
N GLY A 24 -12.38 -5.08 7.70
CA GLY A 24 -12.12 -5.78 8.98
C GLY A 24 -11.03 -6.86 8.93
N THR A 25 -10.56 -7.26 7.75
CA THR A 25 -9.62 -8.37 7.52
C THR A 25 -8.21 -7.87 7.20
N TRP A 26 -7.18 -8.46 7.80
CA TRP A 26 -5.79 -8.17 7.45
C TRP A 26 -5.38 -8.88 6.16
N ARG A 27 -4.78 -8.14 5.24
CA ARG A 27 -4.27 -8.68 3.98
C ARG A 27 -2.86 -8.20 3.71
N ASP A 28 -2.04 -9.07 3.14
CA ASP A 28 -0.70 -8.73 2.70
C ASP A 28 -0.78 -7.89 1.42
N CYS A 29 0.13 -6.94 1.30
CA CYS A 29 0.31 -6.16 0.09
C CYS A 29 1.80 -5.99 -0.19
N SER A 30 2.15 -5.65 -1.43
CA SER A 30 3.54 -5.36 -1.82
C SER A 30 3.68 -3.86 -2.06
N VAL A 31 4.65 -3.22 -1.41
CA VAL A 31 4.94 -1.80 -1.68
C VAL A 31 5.57 -1.66 -3.06
N MET A 32 5.03 -0.74 -3.86
CA MET A 32 5.57 -0.35 -5.16
C MET A 32 6.36 0.95 -5.05
N ALA A 33 5.90 1.89 -4.23
CA ALA A 33 6.55 3.16 -4.02
C ALA A 33 6.28 3.72 -2.61
N ARG A 34 7.24 4.47 -2.10
CA ARG A 34 7.14 5.29 -0.88
C ARG A 34 7.33 6.75 -1.26
N HIS A 35 6.48 7.61 -0.74
CA HIS A 35 6.43 9.04 -1.00
C HIS A 35 6.66 9.76 0.34
N ASP A 36 7.83 10.39 0.48
CA ASP A 36 8.19 11.18 1.66
C ASP A 36 7.93 12.66 1.36
N TRP A 37 6.89 13.23 1.95
CA TRP A 37 6.52 14.63 1.77
C TRP A 37 7.36 15.55 2.68
N PRO A 38 7.66 16.80 2.25
CA PRO A 38 8.38 17.77 3.07
C PRO A 38 7.72 18.09 4.41
N SER A 39 6.41 17.89 4.53
CA SER A 39 5.66 18.03 5.78
C SER A 39 5.94 16.92 6.81
N GLY A 40 6.72 15.90 6.46
CA GLY A 40 6.94 14.70 7.27
C GLY A 40 5.89 13.60 7.04
N MET A 41 4.87 13.86 6.22
CA MET A 41 3.87 12.86 5.85
C MET A 41 4.49 11.79 4.94
N ILE A 42 4.22 10.53 5.22
CA ILE A 42 4.63 9.40 4.37
C ILE A 42 3.39 8.80 3.72
N ALA A 43 3.44 8.56 2.41
CA ALA A 43 2.45 7.76 1.71
C ALA A 43 3.12 6.54 1.06
N VAL A 44 2.43 5.41 1.03
CA VAL A 44 2.89 4.20 0.35
C VAL A 44 1.89 3.76 -0.69
N GLN A 45 2.39 3.52 -1.90
CA GLN A 45 1.64 2.90 -2.96
C GLN A 45 1.89 1.40 -2.92
N THR A 46 0.83 0.61 -2.85
CA THR A 46 0.90 -0.84 -2.73
C THR A 46 0.06 -1.53 -3.80
N THR A 47 0.47 -2.74 -4.17
CA THR A 47 -0.41 -3.71 -4.85
C THR A 47 -1.01 -4.65 -3.83
N ILE A 48 -2.33 -4.80 -3.84
CA ILE A 48 -3.06 -5.70 -2.96
C ILE A 48 -3.98 -6.63 -3.77
N ARG A 49 -4.13 -7.88 -3.32
CA ARG A 49 -5.10 -8.82 -3.88
C ARG A 49 -6.43 -8.73 -3.12
N LEU A 50 -7.49 -8.32 -3.81
CA LEU A 50 -8.83 -8.14 -3.25
C LEU A 50 -9.88 -8.91 -4.07
N PRO A 51 -10.98 -9.37 -3.46
CA PRO A 51 -12.12 -9.87 -4.21
C PRO A 51 -12.66 -8.79 -5.15
N VAL A 52 -12.92 -9.16 -6.40
CA VAL A 52 -13.56 -8.30 -7.40
C VAL A 52 -15.05 -8.64 -7.43
N ALA A 53 -15.89 -7.65 -7.14
CA ALA A 53 -17.34 -7.83 -7.03
C ALA A 53 -17.96 -8.36 -8.34
N ASP A 54 -17.48 -7.87 -9.49
CA ASP A 54 -18.02 -8.21 -10.82
C ASP A 54 -17.41 -9.49 -11.41
N LEU A 55 -16.55 -10.20 -10.66
CA LEU A 55 -15.93 -11.47 -11.07
C LEU A 55 -16.21 -12.57 -10.03
N ASP A 56 -17.43 -12.63 -9.50
CA ASP A 56 -17.86 -13.63 -8.51
C ASP A 56 -16.91 -13.75 -7.29
N GLY A 57 -16.30 -12.64 -6.88
CA GLY A 57 -15.38 -12.61 -5.74
C GLY A 57 -13.97 -13.15 -6.02
N GLN A 58 -13.59 -13.39 -7.29
CA GLN A 58 -12.22 -13.75 -7.65
C GLN A 58 -11.21 -12.66 -7.22
N LEU A 59 -9.98 -13.08 -6.88
CA LEU A 59 -8.94 -12.16 -6.43
C LEU A 59 -8.29 -11.39 -7.60
N GLY A 60 -8.58 -10.09 -7.68
CA GLY A 60 -7.92 -9.13 -8.57
C GLY A 60 -6.73 -8.44 -7.90
N ALA A 61 -5.75 -7.99 -8.69
CA ALA A 61 -4.68 -7.12 -8.20
C ALA A 61 -5.11 -5.66 -8.35
N HIS A 62 -4.99 -4.88 -7.28
CA HIS A 62 -5.36 -3.47 -7.24
C HIS A 62 -4.18 -2.63 -6.74
N CYS A 63 -3.93 -1.50 -7.41
CA CYS A 63 -3.02 -0.47 -6.90
C CYS A 63 -3.78 0.47 -5.98
N ARG A 64 -3.28 0.67 -4.75
CA ARG A 64 -3.85 1.62 -3.79
C ARG A 64 -2.74 2.44 -3.16
N THR A 65 -3.03 3.71 -2.91
CA THR A 65 -2.13 4.60 -2.16
C THR A 65 -2.73 4.87 -0.81
N TYR A 66 -1.94 4.65 0.22
CA TYR A 66 -2.34 4.88 1.59
C TYR A 66 -1.38 5.88 2.23
N LEU A 67 -1.91 6.84 2.99
CA LEU A 67 -1.09 7.56 3.95
C LEU A 67 -0.65 6.56 5.01
N TRP A 68 0.63 6.58 5.38
CA TRP A 68 1.17 5.68 6.39
C TRP A 68 0.60 6.04 7.76
N ASP A 69 -0.58 5.50 8.03
CA ASP A 69 -1.23 5.51 9.32
C ASP A 69 -0.85 4.20 10.02
N SER A 70 -0.12 4.32 11.12
CA SER A 70 0.31 3.17 11.93
C SER A 70 -0.87 2.41 12.54
N ALA A 71 -2.07 3.02 12.64
CA ALA A 71 -3.27 2.33 13.05
C ALA A 71 -3.83 1.42 11.95
N ALA A 72 -3.64 1.79 10.68
CA ALA A 72 -4.13 1.06 9.51
C ALA A 72 -3.12 0.05 8.93
N MET A 73 -1.84 0.18 9.28
CA MET A 73 -0.75 -0.60 8.70
C MET A 73 0.12 -1.29 9.73
N ARG A 74 0.55 -2.51 9.42
CA ARG A 74 1.59 -3.23 10.18
C ARG A 74 2.63 -3.79 9.22
N VAL A 75 3.89 -3.80 9.61
CA VAL A 75 4.92 -4.55 8.87
C VAL A 75 4.68 -6.04 9.16
N SER A 76 4.73 -6.91 8.15
CA SER A 76 4.72 -8.35 8.39
C SER A 76 6.07 -8.78 8.96
N ASP A 77 6.07 -9.67 9.95
CA ASP A 77 7.28 -10.35 10.43
C ASP A 77 7.91 -11.25 9.35
#